data_AF-W0RE64-F1
#
_entry.id   AF-W0RE64-F1
#
_cell.length_a   1.000
_cell.length_b   1.000
_cell.length_c   1.000
_cell.angle_alpha   90.00
_cell.angle_beta   90.00
_cell.angle_gamma   90.00
#
_symmetry.space_group_name_H-M   'P 1'
#
loop_
_entity.id
_entity.type
_entity.pdbx_description
1 polymer ?
#
loop_
_entity_poly.entity_id
_entity_poly.type
_entity_poly.pdbx_seq_one_letter_code
_entity_poly.pdbx_strand_id
1 'polypeptide(L)'
;MSVRRGSLALGAALALLPGALSAQSGVPSIGAGRVAAQVAAGTVALPVGYVGGGLATRQVARWLGASDDAASRAADVGAYVGTALGTAGAVSLVGARGPGVGSYPAAVGGAVLGGAASMLVARAVRRPNDAPAKACHVGCVLASALIVALPSVGATAAYDASRRAKR
;
A
#
# COMPACT_ATOMS: atom_id res chain seq x y z
N MET A 1 -0.80 19.37 27.79
CA MET A 1 -0.32 19.93 26.50
C MET A 1 0.01 18.79 25.53
N SER A 2 -0.95 18.30 24.72
CA SER A 2 -0.74 17.11 23.86
C SER A 2 -1.47 17.21 22.50
N VAL A 3 -1.55 18.41 21.94
CA VAL A 3 -2.26 18.68 20.66
C VAL A 3 -1.28 18.83 19.48
N ARG A 4 0.03 19.00 19.73
CA ARG A 4 1.01 19.33 18.68
C ARG A 4 1.57 18.14 17.88
N ARG A 5 1.35 16.89 18.29
CA ARG A 5 1.92 15.72 17.59
C ARG A 5 1.03 15.16 16.47
N GLY A 6 -0.28 15.47 16.49
CA GLY A 6 -1.22 15.01 15.45
C GLY A 6 -1.04 15.72 14.10
N SER A 7 -0.58 16.97 14.13
CA SER A 7 -0.42 17.82 12.94
C SER A 7 0.76 17.42 12.05
N LEU A 8 1.79 16.76 12.62
CA LEU A 8 3.01 16.38 11.88
C LEU A 8 2.80 15.15 10.99
N ALA A 9 1.96 14.20 11.40
CA ALA A 9 1.68 13.00 10.60
C ALA A 9 0.80 13.31 9.37
N LEU A 10 -0.15 14.25 9.51
CA LEU A 10 -0.98 14.71 8.39
C LEU A 10 -0.17 15.53 7.37
N GLY A 11 0.76 16.35 7.86
CA GLY A 11 1.67 17.14 7.01
C GLY A 11 2.63 16.29 6.19
N ALA A 12 3.12 15.16 6.72
CA ALA A 12 3.98 14.24 5.97
C ALA A 12 3.24 13.48 4.86
N ALA A 13 1.98 13.11 5.09
CA ALA A 13 1.11 12.53 4.05
C ALA A 13 0.77 13.56 2.96
N LEU A 14 0.58 14.83 3.33
CA LEU A 14 0.39 15.95 2.42
C LEU A 14 1.65 16.37 1.69
N ALA A 15 2.84 16.10 2.22
CA ALA A 15 4.13 16.39 1.58
C ALA A 15 4.52 15.36 0.51
N LEU A 16 3.86 14.19 0.45
CA LEU A 16 4.05 13.18 -0.60
C LEU A 16 3.14 13.42 -1.83
N LEU A 17 2.09 14.22 -1.68
CA LEU A 17 1.17 14.59 -2.77
C LEU A 17 1.77 15.48 -3.88
N PRO A 18 2.67 16.45 -3.61
CA PRO A 18 3.20 17.35 -4.65
C PRO A 18 4.17 16.65 -5.61
N GLY A 19 4.91 15.64 -5.14
CA GLY A 19 5.85 14.88 -5.96
C GLY A 19 5.17 14.10 -7.09
N ALA A 20 3.91 13.70 -6.90
CA ALA A 20 3.11 13.05 -7.92
C ALA A 20 2.57 14.03 -8.99
N LEU A 21 2.44 15.33 -8.66
CA LEU A 21 1.97 16.35 -9.60
C LEU A 21 3.06 16.78 -10.60
N SER A 22 4.31 16.88 -10.16
CA SER A 22 5.41 17.36 -11.01
C SER A 22 5.88 16.36 -12.08
N ALA A 23 5.41 15.11 -12.04
CA ALA A 23 5.74 14.07 -13.03
C ALA A 23 4.76 14.00 -14.23
N GLN A 24 3.76 14.89 -14.31
CA GLN A 24 2.67 14.82 -15.29
C GLN A 24 2.91 15.64 -16.58
N SER A 25 4.10 16.17 -16.83
CA SER A 25 4.40 17.12 -17.93
C SER A 25 4.36 16.54 -19.35
N GLY A 26 3.71 15.40 -19.61
CA GLY A 26 3.63 14.81 -20.95
C GLY A 26 2.46 13.85 -21.25
N VAL A 27 1.47 13.72 -20.36
CA VAL A 27 0.33 12.79 -20.52
C VAL A 27 -0.96 13.49 -20.06
N PRO A 28 -2.11 13.33 -20.73
CA PRO A 28 -3.38 13.96 -20.33
C PRO A 28 -3.70 13.74 -18.84
N SER A 29 -4.27 14.78 -18.23
CA SER A 29 -4.53 14.85 -16.79
C SER A 29 -5.39 13.66 -16.34
N ILE A 30 -4.99 13.06 -15.21
CA ILE A 30 -5.76 11.98 -14.62
C ILE A 30 -6.99 12.57 -13.94
N GLY A 31 -8.18 12.10 -14.30
CA GLY A 31 -9.40 12.43 -13.54
C GLY A 31 -9.32 11.86 -12.13
N ALA A 32 -9.68 12.65 -11.12
CA ALA A 32 -9.66 12.24 -9.70
C ALA A 32 -10.39 10.92 -9.43
N GLY A 33 -11.44 10.62 -10.20
CA GLY A 33 -12.17 9.34 -10.12
C GLY A 33 -11.32 8.10 -10.45
N ARG A 34 -10.32 8.22 -11.35
CA ARG A 34 -9.42 7.11 -11.68
C ARG A 34 -8.45 6.82 -10.53
N VAL A 35 -7.90 7.86 -9.91
CA VAL A 35 -7.02 7.72 -8.74
C VAL A 35 -7.80 7.10 -7.58
N ALA A 36 -9.01 7.58 -7.31
CA ALA A 36 -9.88 7.00 -6.28
C ALA A 36 -10.19 5.52 -6.56
N ALA A 37 -10.49 5.17 -7.81
CA ALA A 37 -10.72 3.78 -8.21
C ALA A 37 -9.46 2.90 -8.06
N GLN A 38 -8.26 3.40 -8.39
CA GLN A 38 -7.01 2.68 -8.18
C GLN A 38 -6.72 2.45 -6.70
N VAL A 39 -6.91 3.46 -5.87
CA VAL A 39 -6.73 3.34 -4.42
C VAL A 39 -7.75 2.36 -3.82
N ALA A 40 -9.03 2.46 -4.21
CA ALA A 40 -10.07 1.55 -3.74
C ALA A 40 -9.80 0.11 -4.18
N ALA A 41 -9.46 -0.10 -5.46
CA ALA A 41 -9.15 -1.41 -6.00
C ALA A 41 -7.90 -2.02 -5.31
N GLY A 42 -6.84 -1.25 -5.12
CA GLY A 42 -5.65 -1.68 -4.37
C GLY A 42 -5.98 -2.05 -2.93
N THR A 43 -6.85 -1.26 -2.28
CA THR A 43 -7.26 -1.49 -0.88
C THR A 43 -8.07 -2.79 -0.72
N VAL A 44 -8.95 -3.10 -1.66
CA VAL A 44 -9.70 -4.37 -1.68
C VAL A 44 -8.81 -5.55 -2.06
N ALA A 45 -7.81 -5.33 -2.93
CA ALA A 45 -6.89 -6.37 -3.36
C ALA A 45 -5.85 -6.75 -2.29
N LEU A 46 -5.57 -5.87 -1.31
CA LEU A 46 -4.66 -6.15 -0.20
C LEU A 46 -5.01 -7.45 0.55
N PRO A 47 -6.19 -7.62 1.16
CA PRO A 47 -6.52 -8.84 1.91
C PRO A 47 -6.47 -10.10 1.02
N VAL A 48 -6.88 -9.99 -0.25
CA VAL A 48 -6.84 -11.10 -1.20
C VAL A 48 -5.40 -11.50 -1.51
N GLY A 49 -4.52 -10.52 -1.76
CA GLY A 49 -3.10 -10.73 -1.99
C GLY A 49 -2.39 -11.29 -0.75
N TYR A 50 -2.76 -10.82 0.45
CA TYR A 50 -2.21 -11.29 1.71
C TYR A 50 -2.50 -12.78 1.92
N VAL A 51 -3.78 -13.14 1.86
CA VAL A 51 -4.23 -14.52 2.08
C VAL A 51 -3.73 -15.43 0.97
N GLY A 52 -3.88 -15.02 -0.28
CA GLY A 52 -3.43 -15.80 -1.44
C GLY A 52 -1.93 -16.03 -1.44
N GLY A 53 -1.13 -14.99 -1.19
CA GLY A 53 0.32 -15.08 -1.09
C GLY A 53 0.77 -15.98 0.06
N GLY A 54 0.17 -15.81 1.25
CA GLY A 54 0.52 -16.61 2.43
C GLY A 54 0.19 -18.09 2.24
N LEU A 55 -1.00 -18.41 1.73
CA LEU A 55 -1.40 -19.80 1.47
C LEU A 55 -0.54 -20.46 0.38
N ALA A 56 -0.29 -19.75 -0.72
CA ALA A 56 0.54 -20.28 -1.81
C ALA A 56 1.97 -20.55 -1.33
N THR A 57 2.60 -19.62 -0.62
CA THR A 57 3.97 -19.81 -0.14
C THR A 57 4.05 -20.87 0.95
N ARG A 58 3.06 -20.97 1.85
CA ARG A 58 2.99 -22.06 2.84
C ARG A 58 2.91 -23.42 2.15
N GLN A 59 2.08 -23.54 1.11
CA GLN A 59 1.91 -24.77 0.37
C GLN A 59 3.20 -25.18 -0.35
N VAL A 60 3.87 -24.23 -1.01
CA VAL A 60 5.16 -24.47 -1.67
C VAL A 60 6.24 -24.88 -0.67
N ALA A 61 6.33 -24.20 0.47
CA ALA A 61 7.30 -24.54 1.51
C ALA A 61 7.09 -25.96 2.06
N ARG A 62 5.84 -26.37 2.28
CA ARG A 62 5.49 -27.75 2.68
C ARG A 62 5.84 -28.77 1.62
N TRP A 63 5.58 -28.47 0.35
CA TRP A 63 5.97 -29.32 -0.78
C TRP A 63 7.49 -29.54 -0.86
N LEU A 64 8.26 -28.55 -0.45
CA LEU A 64 9.72 -28.63 -0.38
C LEU A 64 10.24 -29.31 0.90
N GLY A 65 9.35 -29.86 1.74
CA GLY A 65 9.71 -30.56 2.96
C GLY A 65 10.10 -29.65 4.13
N ALA A 66 9.75 -28.37 4.09
CA ALA A 66 10.00 -27.46 5.22
C ALA A 66 9.17 -27.86 6.45
N SER A 67 9.72 -27.64 7.64
CA SER A 67 8.98 -27.79 8.90
C SER A 67 7.80 -26.81 8.96
N ASP A 68 6.79 -27.10 9.79
CA ASP A 68 5.63 -26.21 9.93
C ASP A 68 6.00 -24.80 10.40
N ASP A 69 7.04 -24.66 11.23
CA ASP A 69 7.59 -23.36 11.64
C ASP A 69 8.20 -22.60 10.46
N ALA A 70 9.01 -23.28 9.64
CA ALA A 70 9.63 -22.68 8.45
C ALA A 70 8.57 -22.33 7.40
N ALA A 71 7.58 -23.20 7.20
CA ALA A 71 6.46 -22.95 6.30
C ALA A 71 5.59 -21.78 6.75
N SER A 72 5.42 -21.59 8.07
CA SER A 72 4.68 -20.44 8.62
C SER A 72 5.45 -19.13 8.43
N ARG A 73 6.76 -19.12 8.67
CA ARG A 73 7.60 -17.93 8.38
C ARG A 73 7.60 -17.60 6.89
N ALA A 74 7.67 -18.63 6.03
CA ALA A 74 7.57 -18.46 4.59
C ALA A 74 6.19 -17.90 4.20
N ALA A 75 5.11 -18.35 4.86
CA ALA A 75 3.77 -17.80 4.67
C ALA A 75 3.70 -16.32 5.00
N ASP A 76 4.35 -15.83 6.07
CA ASP A 76 4.36 -14.41 6.42
C ASP A 76 5.03 -13.56 5.32
N VAL A 77 6.18 -14.02 4.82
CA VAL A 77 6.88 -13.37 3.71
C VAL A 77 6.02 -13.40 2.44
N GLY A 78 5.46 -14.58 2.13
CA GLY A 78 4.57 -14.79 1.00
C GLY A 78 3.33 -13.91 1.05
N ALA A 79 2.76 -13.73 2.24
CA ALA A 79 1.62 -12.86 2.46
C ALA A 79 2.00 -11.40 2.20
N TYR A 80 3.15 -10.94 2.70
CA TYR A 80 3.63 -9.57 2.47
C TYR A 80 3.90 -9.31 0.97
N VAL A 81 4.59 -10.22 0.31
CA VAL A 81 4.85 -10.16 -1.15
C VAL A 81 3.54 -10.20 -1.93
N GLY A 82 2.63 -11.11 -1.57
CA GLY A 82 1.30 -11.24 -2.18
C GLY A 82 0.48 -9.96 -2.07
N THR A 83 0.51 -9.28 -0.93
CA THR A 83 -0.11 -7.95 -0.79
C THR A 83 0.47 -6.94 -1.77
N ALA A 84 1.80 -6.86 -1.89
CA ALA A 84 2.44 -5.90 -2.80
C ALA A 84 2.07 -6.18 -4.26
N LEU A 85 2.14 -7.45 -4.68
CA LEU A 85 1.81 -7.86 -6.04
C LEU A 85 0.32 -7.70 -6.36
N GLY A 86 -0.56 -8.07 -5.43
CA GLY A 86 -2.02 -7.92 -5.57
C GLY A 86 -2.44 -6.45 -5.67
N THR A 87 -1.88 -5.60 -4.81
CA THR A 87 -2.13 -4.15 -4.85
C THR A 87 -1.65 -3.53 -6.16
N ALA A 88 -0.40 -3.81 -6.54
CA ALA A 88 0.17 -3.32 -7.80
C ALA A 88 -0.61 -3.84 -9.02
N GLY A 89 -1.11 -5.08 -8.96
CA GLY A 89 -1.90 -5.70 -10.01
C GLY A 89 -3.24 -5.00 -10.19
N ALA A 90 -3.97 -4.77 -9.10
CA ALA A 90 -5.24 -4.06 -9.11
C ALA A 90 -5.08 -2.62 -9.64
N VAL A 91 -4.07 -1.90 -9.15
CA VAL A 91 -3.76 -0.52 -9.61
C VAL A 91 -3.42 -0.51 -11.10
N SER A 92 -2.60 -1.47 -11.56
CA SER A 92 -2.20 -1.56 -12.96
C SER A 92 -3.35 -1.93 -13.88
N LEU A 93 -4.26 -2.82 -13.44
CA LEU A 93 -5.45 -3.21 -14.20
C LEU A 93 -6.41 -2.04 -14.40
N VAL A 94 -6.63 -1.23 -13.37
CA VAL A 94 -7.44 -0.01 -13.47
C VAL A 94 -6.70 1.05 -14.31
N GLY A 95 -5.39 1.19 -14.11
CA GLY A 95 -4.54 2.13 -14.83
C GLY A 95 -4.42 1.86 -16.33
N ALA A 96 -4.41 0.60 -16.75
CA ALA A 96 -4.26 0.22 -18.16
C ALA A 96 -5.45 0.63 -19.05
N ARG A 97 -6.61 0.95 -18.44
CA ARG A 97 -7.84 1.35 -19.15
C ARG A 97 -7.87 2.83 -19.58
N GLY A 98 -6.88 3.65 -19.21
CA GLY A 98 -6.84 5.07 -19.55
C GLY A 98 -5.84 5.46 -20.66
N PRO A 99 -5.78 6.75 -21.03
CA PRO A 99 -4.80 7.27 -21.98
C PRO A 99 -3.40 7.28 -21.34
N GLY A 100 -2.57 6.32 -21.73
CA GLY A 100 -1.23 6.08 -21.19
C GLY A 100 -1.17 4.96 -20.14
N VAL A 101 -0.13 4.14 -20.25
CA VAL A 101 0.09 2.94 -19.41
C VAL A 101 1.35 3.14 -18.57
N GLY A 102 1.25 2.89 -17.28
CA GLY A 102 2.36 2.86 -16.35
C GLY A 102 3.00 1.47 -16.30
N SER A 103 4.15 1.38 -15.63
CA SER A 103 4.87 0.12 -15.47
C SER A 103 4.43 -0.61 -14.20
N TYR A 104 4.09 -1.90 -14.34
CA TYR A 104 3.78 -2.77 -13.21
C TYR A 104 4.93 -2.86 -12.18
N PRO A 105 6.22 -2.97 -12.58
CA PRO A 105 7.33 -2.94 -11.64
C PRO A 105 7.40 -1.66 -10.80
N ALA A 106 7.09 -0.50 -11.38
CA ALA A 106 7.04 0.74 -10.59
C ALA A 106 5.88 0.70 -9.59
N ALA A 107 4.70 0.20 -9.98
CA ALA A 107 3.58 0.01 -9.05
C ALA A 107 3.94 -0.93 -7.89
N VAL A 108 4.67 -2.02 -8.15
CA VAL A 108 5.18 -2.93 -7.11
C VAL A 108 6.15 -2.19 -6.18
N GLY A 109 7.13 -1.46 -6.73
CA GLY A 109 8.07 -0.67 -5.94
C GLY A 109 7.36 0.36 -5.06
N GLY A 110 6.35 1.05 -5.61
CA GLY A 110 5.50 1.97 -4.87
C GLY A 110 4.68 1.30 -3.76
N ALA A 111 4.12 0.12 -4.03
CA ALA A 111 3.39 -0.67 -3.03
C ALA A 111 4.29 -1.08 -1.86
N VAL A 112 5.51 -1.52 -2.15
CA VAL A 112 6.51 -1.90 -1.13
C VAL A 112 6.90 -0.69 -0.27
N LEU A 113 7.19 0.47 -0.89
CA LEU A 113 7.51 1.70 -0.17
C LEU A 113 6.32 2.18 0.69
N GLY A 114 5.10 2.12 0.15
CA GLY A 114 3.88 2.44 0.90
C GLY A 114 3.64 1.48 2.08
N GLY A 115 3.90 0.19 1.90
CA GLY A 115 3.87 -0.81 2.99
C GLY A 115 4.90 -0.53 4.09
N ALA A 116 6.13 -0.18 3.71
CA ALA A 116 7.17 0.21 4.68
C ALA A 116 6.78 1.47 5.47
N ALA A 117 6.23 2.48 4.80
CA ALA A 117 5.70 3.67 5.47
C ALA A 117 4.51 3.34 6.38
N SER A 118 3.66 2.37 6.00
CA SER A 118 2.57 1.88 6.86
C SER A 118 3.09 1.23 8.14
N MET A 119 4.19 0.47 8.07
CA MET A 119 4.86 -0.05 9.27
C MET A 119 5.38 1.06 10.19
N LEU A 120 5.91 2.15 9.62
CA LEU A 120 6.37 3.29 10.42
C LEU A 120 5.20 3.97 11.13
N VAL A 121 4.07 4.17 10.44
CA VAL A 121 2.84 4.70 11.05
C VAL A 121 2.32 3.76 12.14
N ALA A 122 2.27 2.45 11.89
CA ALA A 122 1.84 1.47 12.88
C ALA A 122 2.74 1.47 14.13
N ARG A 123 4.05 1.61 13.96
CA ARG A 123 5.00 1.73 15.09
C ARG A 123 4.84 3.06 15.84
N ALA A 124 4.63 4.16 15.13
CA ALA A 124 4.43 5.48 15.74
C ALA A 124 3.12 5.57 16.55
N VAL A 125 2.10 4.79 16.18
CA VAL A 125 0.79 4.78 16.84
C VAL A 125 0.71 3.74 17.98
N ARG A 126 1.59 2.74 18.00
CA ARG A 126 1.69 1.80 19.13
C ARG A 126 2.08 2.56 20.41
N ARG A 127 1.21 2.50 21.42
CA ARG A 127 1.52 2.98 22.77
C ARG A 127 2.34 1.93 23.54
N PRO A 128 3.24 2.33 24.44
CA PRO A 128 3.82 1.41 25.41
C PRO A 128 2.71 0.81 26.30
N ASN A 129 2.89 -0.46 26.68
CA ASN A 129 1.87 -1.40 27.20
C ASN A 129 1.17 -1.01 28.53
N ASP A 130 1.39 0.18 29.09
CA ASP A 130 0.90 0.56 30.42
C ASP A 130 -0.22 1.62 30.41
N ALA A 131 -0.71 2.03 29.24
CA ALA A 131 -1.84 2.96 29.15
C ALA A 131 -3.17 2.19 29.14
N PRO A 132 -4.11 2.45 30.08
CA PRO A 132 -5.41 1.77 30.09
C PRO A 132 -6.10 1.93 28.74
N ALA A 133 -6.77 0.86 28.30
CA ALA A 133 -7.51 0.76 27.04
C ALA A 133 -8.65 1.78 26.98
N LYS A 134 -8.31 3.06 26.76
CA LYS A 134 -9.29 4.09 26.44
C LYS A 134 -9.80 3.80 25.03
N ALA A 135 -11.12 3.82 24.88
CA ALA A 135 -11.83 3.64 23.62
C ALA A 135 -11.07 4.29 22.44
N CYS A 136 -10.79 3.51 21.39
CA CYS A 136 -10.07 3.99 20.23
C CYS A 136 -10.82 5.19 19.61
N HIS A 137 -10.33 6.41 19.88
CA HIS A 137 -10.85 7.63 19.26
C HIS A 137 -10.61 7.64 17.75
N VAL A 138 -11.23 8.61 17.05
CA VAL A 138 -11.12 8.88 15.61
C VAL A 138 -9.68 8.77 15.06
N GLY A 139 -8.67 9.11 15.87
CA GLY A 139 -7.25 8.94 15.52
C GLY A 139 -6.81 7.51 15.25
N CYS A 140 -7.34 6.50 15.95
CA CYS A 140 -7.07 5.08 15.64
C CYS A 140 -7.64 4.69 14.28
N VAL A 141 -8.87 5.13 13.99
CA VAL A 141 -9.58 4.82 12.74
C VAL A 141 -8.86 5.46 11.56
N LEU A 142 -8.44 6.71 11.70
CA LEU A 142 -7.63 7.40 10.68
C LEU A 142 -6.26 6.75 10.50
N ALA A 143 -5.59 6.35 11.59
CA ALA A 143 -4.31 5.65 11.51
C ALA A 143 -4.44 4.29 10.80
N SER A 144 -5.49 3.52 11.11
CA SER A 144 -5.74 2.23 10.46
C SER A 144 -6.14 2.41 8.99
N ALA A 145 -6.96 3.41 8.67
CA ALA A 145 -7.25 3.78 7.28
C ALA A 145 -5.98 4.16 6.50
N LEU A 146 -5.08 4.95 7.10
CA LEU A 146 -3.79 5.29 6.53
C LEU A 146 -2.93 4.04 6.28
N ILE A 147 -2.76 3.19 7.29
CA ILE A 147 -1.96 1.95 7.19
C ILE A 147 -2.45 1.06 6.03
N VAL A 148 -3.75 1.01 5.79
CA VAL A 148 -4.34 0.22 4.71
C VAL A 148 -4.24 0.93 3.35
N ALA A 149 -4.40 2.25 3.31
CA ALA A 149 -4.41 2.99 2.05
C ALA A 149 -2.99 3.28 1.50
N LEU A 150 -1.98 3.43 2.36
CA LEU A 150 -0.62 3.82 1.98
C LEU A 150 0.02 2.94 0.91
N PRO A 151 -0.08 1.59 0.95
CA PRO A 151 0.44 0.74 -0.12
C PRO A 151 -0.22 1.05 -1.47
N SER A 152 -1.53 1.21 -1.50
CA SER A 152 -2.29 1.55 -2.70
C SER A 152 -1.96 2.95 -3.24
N VAL A 153 -1.76 3.92 -2.35
CA VAL A 153 -1.32 5.28 -2.71
C VAL A 153 0.07 5.26 -3.31
N GLY A 154 1.02 4.56 -2.67
CA GLY A 154 2.39 4.42 -3.20
C GLY A 154 2.42 3.72 -4.56
N ALA A 155 1.66 2.64 -4.71
CA ALA A 155 1.52 1.92 -5.97
C ALA A 155 0.95 2.80 -7.08
N THR A 156 -0.08 3.59 -6.78
CA THR A 156 -0.73 4.50 -7.74
C THR A 156 0.23 5.61 -8.17
N ALA A 157 0.88 6.28 -7.21
CA ALA A 157 1.84 7.33 -7.49
C ALA A 157 3.01 6.84 -8.36
N ALA A 158 3.57 5.68 -8.05
CA ALA A 158 4.68 5.12 -8.81
C ALA A 158 4.25 4.63 -10.21
N TYR A 159 3.07 4.00 -10.31
CA TYR A 159 2.49 3.63 -11.61
C TYR A 159 2.30 4.86 -12.49
N ASP A 160 1.68 5.90 -11.95
CA ASP A 160 1.34 7.11 -12.69
C ASP A 160 2.58 7.94 -13.07
N ALA A 161 3.61 7.98 -12.23
CA ALA A 161 4.90 8.60 -12.52
C ALA A 161 5.67 7.88 -13.64
N SER A 162 5.44 6.58 -13.82
CA SER A 162 6.08 5.79 -14.88
C SER A 162 5.30 5.78 -16.21
N ARG A 163 4.18 6.52 -16.30
CA ARG A 163 3.33 6.51 -17.48
C ARG A 163 4.02 7.10 -18.70
N ARG A 164 3.78 6.45 -19.83
CA ARG A 164 4.09 6.98 -21.16
C ARG A 164 2.80 7.04 -21.97
N ALA A 165 2.70 8.03 -22.87
CA ALA A 165 1.60 8.08 -23.83
C ALA A 165 1.62 6.80 -24.69
N LYS A 166 0.44 6.18 -24.90
CA LYS A 166 0.30 5.11 -25.90
C LYS A 166 0.57 5.75 -27.27
N ARG A 167 1.65 5.33 -27.92
CA ARG A 167 1.86 5.57 -29.35
C ARG A 167 0.99 4.61 -30.15
#